data_AF-A0A5H2Y0M5-F1
#
_entry.id   AF-A0A5H2Y0M5-F1
#
_cell.length_a   1.000
_cell.length_b   1.000
_cell.length_c   1.000
_cell.angle_alpha   90.00
_cell.angle_beta   90.00
_cell.angle_gamma   90.00
#
_symmetry.space_group_name_H-M   'P 1'
#
loop_
_entity.id
_entity.type
_entity.pdbx_description
1 polymer ?
#
loop_
_entity_poly.entity_id
_entity_poly.type
_entity_poly.pdbx_seq_one_letter_code
_entity_poly.pdbx_strand_id
1 'polypeptide(L)'
;MFNWSDTKQAIYLHGTYLLTHPETGERWESKQQAQLWYMEYQAQEQAREEELEQRTTPELKAVTLQAIDGALKVPSNFESLDAIKVTVAEGQNVTLTGLLDIADESFLVPVLRDDGRRVYFPIEVQNGQFSATFNFPTSGRFEVSQALLNEEFAQPRFRATSITFYVIRQAQTAA
;
A
#
# COMPACT_ATOMS: atom_id res chain seq x y z
N MET A 1 29.80 13.00 5.63
CA MET A 1 30.74 13.50 6.66
C MET A 1 31.62 14.58 6.04
N PHE A 2 31.72 15.75 6.67
CA PHE A 2 32.59 16.83 6.20
C PHE A 2 34.06 16.43 6.33
N ASN A 3 34.81 16.45 5.23
CA ASN A 3 36.23 16.13 5.22
C ASN A 3 37.00 17.27 4.54
N TRP A 4 37.83 17.97 5.31
CA TRP A 4 38.56 19.16 4.88
C TRP A 4 40.05 18.84 4.70
N SER A 5 40.64 19.33 3.61
CA SER A 5 42.08 19.28 3.38
C SER A 5 42.69 20.67 3.50
N ASP A 6 43.46 20.88 4.56
CA ASP A 6 44.18 22.15 4.78
C ASP A 6 45.23 22.41 3.69
N THR A 7 45.89 21.36 3.19
CA THR A 7 46.91 21.47 2.14
C THR A 7 46.34 21.87 0.78
N LYS A 8 45.11 21.45 0.48
CA LYS A 8 44.44 21.74 -0.80
C LYS A 8 43.44 22.88 -0.71
N GLN A 9 43.12 23.32 0.51
CA GLN A 9 42.05 24.27 0.81
C GLN A 9 40.75 23.83 0.13
N ALA A 10 40.31 22.60 0.43
CA ALA A 10 39.26 21.91 -0.30
C ALA A 10 38.44 20.95 0.56
N ILE A 11 37.21 20.72 0.13
CA ILE A 11 36.31 19.68 0.69
C ILE A 11 36.53 18.39 -0.09
N TYR A 12 36.67 17.25 0.59
CA TYR A 12 36.63 15.92 -0.04
C TYR A 12 35.19 15.41 -0.06
N LEU A 13 34.61 15.30 -1.26
CA LEU A 13 33.20 14.98 -1.49
C LEU A 13 33.08 14.04 -2.70
N HIS A 14 32.28 12.97 -2.60
CA HIS A 14 32.03 12.02 -3.70
C HIS A 14 33.30 11.46 -4.37
N GLY A 15 34.36 11.22 -3.59
CA GLY A 15 35.62 10.67 -4.09
C GLY A 15 36.55 11.69 -4.77
N THR A 16 36.20 12.98 -4.76
CA THR A 16 37.01 14.06 -5.37
C THR A 16 37.20 15.24 -4.43
N TYR A 17 38.14 16.13 -4.76
CA TYR A 17 38.37 17.39 -4.04
C TYR A 17 37.64 18.55 -4.72
N LEU A 18 36.72 19.16 -4.00
CA LEU A 18 36.04 20.38 -4.38
C LEU A 18 36.88 21.59 -3.96
N LEU A 19 37.67 22.11 -4.90
CA LEU A 19 38.66 23.17 -4.68
C LEU A 19 38.05 24.58 -4.59
N THR A 20 36.85 24.76 -5.14
CA THR A 20 36.15 26.03 -5.28
C THR A 20 34.69 25.87 -4.88
N HIS A 21 34.08 26.96 -4.43
CA HIS A 21 32.64 27.04 -4.18
C HIS A 21 31.89 26.79 -5.50
N PRO A 22 30.95 25.82 -5.56
CA PRO A 22 30.28 25.46 -6.83
C PRO A 22 29.50 26.59 -7.49
N GLU A 23 28.91 27.47 -6.69
CA GLU A 23 28.01 28.54 -7.11
C GLU A 23 28.77 29.81 -7.54
N THR A 24 29.90 30.12 -6.90
CA THR A 24 30.68 31.34 -7.23
C THR A 24 31.91 31.04 -8.09
N GLY A 25 32.41 29.80 -8.09
CA GLY A 25 33.65 29.41 -8.76
C GLY A 25 34.93 29.87 -8.05
N GLU A 26 34.82 30.54 -6.91
CA GLU A 26 35.96 31.08 -6.15
C GLU A 26 36.53 30.06 -5.16
N ARG A 27 37.77 30.27 -4.71
CA ARG A 27 38.40 29.44 -3.67
C ARG A 27 37.67 29.62 -2.34
N TRP A 28 37.61 28.55 -1.54
CA TRP A 28 37.09 28.60 -0.18
C TRP A 28 37.89 29.59 0.68
N GLU A 29 37.25 30.59 1.26
CA GLU A 29 37.90 31.58 2.11
C GLU A 29 38.35 30.98 3.45
N SER A 30 37.58 30.01 3.96
CA SER A 30 37.88 29.34 5.22
C SER A 30 37.24 27.96 5.32
N LYS A 31 37.75 27.15 6.25
CA LYS A 31 37.13 25.87 6.62
C LYS A 31 35.70 26.05 7.13
N GLN A 32 35.42 27.14 7.85
CA GLN A 32 34.10 27.46 8.39
C GLN A 32 33.11 27.74 7.27
N GLN A 33 33.49 28.54 6.27
CA GLN A 33 32.66 28.80 5.09
C GLN A 33 32.37 27.49 4.32
N ALA A 34 33.40 26.68 4.08
CA ALA A 34 33.28 25.37 3.45
C ALA A 34 32.36 24.40 4.23
N GLN A 35 32.40 24.46 5.56
CA GLN A 35 31.56 23.64 6.44
C GLN A 35 30.09 24.08 6.39
N LEU A 36 29.81 25.39 6.40
CA LEU A 36 28.46 25.93 6.27
C LEU A 36 27.83 25.51 4.95
N TRP A 37 28.54 25.71 3.84
CA TRP A 37 28.09 25.25 2.52
C TRP A 37 27.83 23.74 2.51
N TYR A 38 28.72 22.93 3.08
CA TYR A 38 28.55 21.47 3.12
C TYR A 38 27.29 21.05 3.90
N MET A 39 26.93 21.77 4.97
CA MET A 39 25.70 21.51 5.72
C MET A 39 24.45 21.80 4.88
N GLU A 40 24.44 22.92 4.16
CA GLU A 40 23.36 23.27 3.23
C GLU A 40 23.25 22.26 2.08
N TYR A 41 24.37 21.87 1.50
CA TYR A 41 24.45 20.83 0.48
C TYR A 41 23.83 19.51 0.95
N GLN A 42 24.18 19.05 2.16
CA GLN A 42 23.60 17.83 2.74
C GLN A 42 22.09 17.95 2.96
N ALA A 43 21.62 19.10 3.47
CA ALA A 43 20.20 19.34 3.67
C ALA A 43 19.42 19.34 2.34
N GLN A 44 19.99 19.90 1.27
CA GLN A 44 19.40 19.89 -0.06
C GLN A 44 19.36 18.49 -0.68
N GLU A 45 20.43 17.70 -0.53
CA GLU A 45 20.45 16.32 -1.00
C GLU A 45 19.40 15.47 -0.28
N GLN A 46 19.28 15.60 1.04
CA GLN A 46 18.23 14.93 1.81
C GLN A 46 16.84 15.35 1.35
N ALA A 47 16.59 16.66 1.19
CA ALA A 47 15.30 17.14 0.69
C ALA A 47 14.98 16.62 -0.72
N ARG A 48 15.99 16.50 -1.59
CA ARG A 48 15.83 15.94 -2.95
C ARG A 48 15.53 14.44 -2.91
N GLU A 49 16.20 13.69 -2.04
CA GLU A 49 15.93 12.26 -1.81
C GLU A 49 14.51 12.06 -1.28
N GLU A 50 14.09 12.84 -0.28
CA GLU A 50 12.73 12.82 0.27
C GLU A 50 11.68 13.20 -0.79
N GLU A 51 11.94 14.22 -1.61
CA GLU A 51 11.05 14.61 -2.72
C GLU A 51 10.95 13.49 -3.77
N LEU A 52 12.07 12.84 -4.09
CA LEU A 52 12.10 11.71 -5.02
C LEU A 52 11.31 10.51 -4.49
N GLU A 53 11.46 10.20 -3.20
CA GLU A 53 10.68 9.15 -2.52
C GLU A 53 9.17 9.49 -2.53
N GLN A 54 8.81 10.74 -2.26
CA GLN A 54 7.41 11.19 -2.33
C GLN A 54 6.84 11.09 -3.75
N ARG A 55 7.61 11.44 -4.77
CA ARG A 55 7.19 11.34 -6.19
C ARG A 55 7.08 9.90 -6.69
N THR A 56 7.77 8.96 -6.04
CA THR A 56 7.81 7.54 -6.46
C THR A 56 6.90 6.65 -5.63
N THR A 57 6.40 7.12 -4.49
CA THR A 57 5.43 6.39 -3.67
C THR A 57 4.05 6.43 -4.35
N PRO A 58 3.46 5.29 -4.72
CA PRO A 58 2.15 5.27 -5.35
C PRO A 58 1.07 5.73 -4.37
N GLU A 59 0.24 6.69 -4.79
CA GLU A 59 -0.93 7.12 -4.03
C GLU A 59 -2.00 6.02 -4.08
N LEU A 60 -2.16 5.30 -2.96
CA LEU A 60 -3.12 4.21 -2.86
C LEU A 60 -4.55 4.73 -2.78
N LYS A 61 -5.43 4.22 -3.64
CA LYS A 61 -6.87 4.46 -3.61
C LYS A 61 -7.51 3.68 -2.47
N ALA A 62 -8.26 4.37 -1.62
CA ALA A 62 -8.91 3.77 -0.48
C ALA A 62 -10.10 2.91 -0.93
N VAL A 63 -10.15 1.67 -0.46
CA VAL A 63 -11.30 0.78 -0.56
C VAL A 63 -12.08 0.88 0.75
N THR A 64 -13.30 1.42 0.68
CA THR A 64 -14.15 1.62 1.86
C THR A 64 -15.35 0.70 1.79
N LEU A 65 -15.41 -0.31 2.65
CA LEU A 65 -16.55 -1.22 2.73
C LEU A 65 -17.75 -0.54 3.41
N GLN A 66 -18.95 -0.65 2.82
CA GLN A 66 -20.18 -0.04 3.33
C GLN A 66 -21.25 -1.08 3.70
N ALA A 67 -21.30 -2.22 3.02
CA ALA A 67 -22.23 -3.29 3.36
C ALA A 67 -21.67 -4.69 3.10
N ILE A 68 -22.18 -5.64 3.90
CA ILE A 68 -21.90 -7.06 3.80
C ILE A 68 -23.24 -7.80 3.85
N ASP A 69 -23.74 -8.21 2.69
CA ASP A 69 -25.03 -8.87 2.55
C ASP A 69 -24.85 -10.38 2.38
N GLY A 70 -25.80 -11.16 2.88
CA GLY A 70 -25.80 -12.62 2.72
C GLY A 70 -24.86 -13.38 3.66
N ALA A 71 -24.17 -12.72 4.59
CA ALA A 71 -23.39 -13.40 5.63
C ALA A 71 -24.27 -13.85 6.81
N LEU A 72 -23.87 -14.92 7.50
CA LEU A 72 -24.54 -15.40 8.71
C LEU A 72 -24.24 -14.52 9.93
N LYS A 73 -23.01 -13.99 10.00
CA LYS A 73 -22.57 -13.11 11.07
C LYS A 73 -21.61 -12.06 10.53
N VAL A 74 -21.91 -10.80 10.84
CA VAL A 74 -21.09 -9.64 10.54
C VAL A 74 -20.87 -8.86 11.84
N PRO A 75 -19.67 -8.35 12.15
CA PRO A 75 -19.46 -7.46 13.28
C PRO A 75 -20.27 -6.18 13.08
N SER A 76 -21.04 -5.74 14.07
CA SER A 76 -21.92 -4.56 13.95
C SER A 76 -21.18 -3.24 13.70
N ASN A 77 -19.87 -3.20 13.96
CA ASN A 77 -19.01 -2.03 13.81
C ASN A 77 -17.87 -2.27 12.80
N PHE A 78 -18.09 -3.09 11.77
CA PHE A 78 -17.03 -3.50 10.86
C PHE A 78 -16.28 -2.35 10.17
N GLU A 79 -16.94 -1.20 9.96
CA GLU A 79 -16.37 -0.01 9.33
C GLU A 79 -15.20 0.62 10.11
N SER A 80 -15.13 0.37 11.42
CA SER A 80 -14.07 0.91 12.30
C SER A 80 -13.03 -0.14 12.73
N LEU A 81 -13.08 -1.34 12.17
CA LEU A 81 -12.14 -2.41 12.50
C LEU A 81 -10.94 -2.41 11.54
N ASP A 82 -9.76 -2.68 12.07
CA ASP A 82 -8.54 -2.92 11.26
C ASP A 82 -8.54 -4.32 10.60
N ALA A 83 -9.43 -5.21 11.05
CA ALA A 83 -9.64 -6.52 10.47
C ALA A 83 -11.10 -6.97 10.67
N ILE A 84 -11.77 -7.30 9.56
CA ILE A 84 -13.18 -7.69 9.55
C ILE A 84 -13.26 -9.21 9.53
N LYS A 85 -14.08 -9.78 10.42
CA LYS A 85 -14.31 -11.24 10.50
C LYS A 85 -15.77 -11.55 10.22
N VAL A 86 -16.03 -12.24 9.12
CA VAL A 86 -17.38 -12.57 8.64
C VAL A 86 -17.60 -14.08 8.71
N THR A 87 -18.77 -14.53 9.17
CA THR A 87 -19.15 -15.95 9.08
C THR A 87 -20.13 -16.16 7.93
N VAL A 88 -19.88 -17.16 7.10
CA VAL A 88 -20.61 -17.43 5.86
C VAL A 88 -20.95 -18.91 5.80
N ALA A 89 -22.09 -19.28 5.20
CA ALA A 89 -22.39 -20.67 4.92
C ALA A 89 -21.71 -21.12 3.61
N GLU A 90 -21.21 -22.34 3.56
CA GLU A 90 -20.71 -22.96 2.33
C GLU A 90 -21.77 -22.90 1.21
N GLY A 91 -21.36 -22.52 0.00
CA GLY A 91 -22.23 -22.39 -1.17
C GLY A 91 -23.16 -21.16 -1.15
N GLN A 92 -23.12 -20.32 -0.11
CA GLN A 92 -23.94 -19.11 -0.01
C GLN A 92 -23.24 -17.92 -0.66
N ASN A 93 -24.01 -17.09 -1.38
CA ASN A 93 -23.54 -15.83 -1.90
C ASN A 93 -23.42 -14.79 -0.79
N VAL A 94 -22.28 -14.12 -0.73
CA VAL A 94 -22.04 -12.94 0.10
C VAL A 94 -21.64 -11.80 -0.80
N THR A 95 -22.35 -10.68 -0.72
CA THR A 95 -22.05 -9.50 -1.53
C THR A 95 -21.43 -8.43 -0.64
N LEU A 96 -20.24 -7.97 -1.02
CA LEU A 96 -19.60 -6.80 -0.45
C LEU A 96 -19.86 -5.61 -1.36
N THR A 97 -20.32 -4.50 -0.78
CA THR A 97 -20.45 -3.23 -1.51
C THR A 97 -19.78 -2.10 -0.75
N GLY A 98 -19.28 -1.11 -1.48
CA GLY A 98 -18.58 0.02 -0.88
C GLY A 98 -18.07 1.01 -1.90
N LEU A 99 -17.17 1.89 -1.47
CA LEU A 99 -16.59 2.94 -2.32
C LEU A 99 -15.18 2.59 -2.74
N LEU A 100 -14.88 2.87 -4.00
CA LEU A 100 -13.56 2.81 -4.58
C LEU A 100 -13.50 3.83 -5.72
N ASP A 101 -12.88 4.99 -5.44
CA ASP A 101 -12.84 6.14 -6.33
C ASP A 101 -11.83 5.95 -7.47
N ILE A 102 -12.23 5.13 -8.44
CA ILE A 102 -11.52 4.84 -9.68
C ILE A 102 -12.51 4.87 -10.85
N ALA A 103 -11.98 4.93 -12.07
CA ALA A 103 -12.80 4.80 -13.28
C ALA A 103 -13.50 3.44 -13.33
N ASP A 104 -14.64 3.39 -14.00
CA ASP A 104 -15.42 2.16 -14.17
C ASP A 104 -14.54 1.05 -14.75
N GLU A 105 -14.35 -0.01 -13.97
CA GLU A 105 -13.57 -1.16 -14.37
C GLU A 105 -14.05 -2.43 -13.66
N SER A 106 -13.77 -3.58 -14.26
CA SER A 106 -13.94 -4.88 -13.63
C SER A 106 -12.61 -5.59 -13.55
N PHE A 107 -12.34 -6.24 -12.43
CA PHE A 107 -11.11 -7.00 -12.21
C PHE A 107 -11.37 -8.21 -11.31
N LEU A 108 -10.32 -8.99 -11.04
CA LEU A 108 -10.39 -10.16 -10.17
C LEU A 108 -9.81 -9.83 -8.80
N VAL A 109 -10.53 -10.21 -7.75
CA VAL A 109 -10.08 -10.17 -6.36
C VAL A 109 -9.51 -11.54 -5.99
N PRO A 110 -8.19 -11.64 -5.72
CA PRO A 110 -7.62 -12.85 -5.16
C PRO A 110 -8.01 -13.00 -3.69
N VAL A 111 -8.42 -14.21 -3.34
CA VAL A 111 -8.76 -14.65 -1.99
C VAL A 111 -7.90 -15.83 -1.63
N LEU A 112 -7.16 -15.74 -0.52
CA LEU A 112 -6.29 -16.79 -0.04
C LEU A 112 -7.07 -17.74 0.87
N ARG A 113 -7.03 -19.04 0.56
CA ARG A 113 -7.54 -20.10 1.44
C ARG A 113 -6.46 -20.55 2.42
N ASP A 114 -6.87 -21.07 3.58
CA ASP A 114 -5.99 -21.61 4.61
C ASP A 114 -5.00 -22.68 4.15
N ASP A 115 -5.29 -23.40 3.06
CA ASP A 115 -4.37 -24.36 2.42
C ASP A 115 -3.36 -23.72 1.45
N GLY A 116 -3.33 -22.38 1.36
CA GLY A 116 -2.42 -21.61 0.52
C GLY A 116 -2.89 -21.43 -0.92
N ARG A 117 -4.05 -21.98 -1.31
CA ARG A 117 -4.59 -21.80 -2.67
C ARG A 117 -5.28 -20.44 -2.82
N ARG A 118 -5.13 -19.85 -4.01
CA ARG A 118 -5.87 -18.64 -4.41
C ARG A 118 -7.18 -19.03 -5.11
N VAL A 119 -8.24 -18.32 -4.75
CA VAL A 119 -9.52 -18.33 -5.45
C VAL A 119 -9.79 -16.90 -5.91
N TYR A 120 -10.33 -16.74 -7.11
CA TYR A 120 -10.52 -15.43 -7.73
C TYR A 120 -12.01 -15.14 -7.88
N PHE A 121 -12.43 -13.96 -7.47
CA PHE A 121 -13.82 -13.50 -7.60
C PHE A 121 -13.86 -12.22 -8.44
N PRO A 122 -14.84 -12.06 -9.34
CA PRO A 122 -15.01 -10.81 -10.06
C PRO A 122 -15.46 -9.69 -9.10
N ILE A 123 -14.92 -8.50 -9.32
CA ILE A 123 -15.39 -7.25 -8.74
C ILE A 123 -15.68 -6.28 -9.87
N GLU A 124 -16.71 -5.48 -9.68
CA GLU A 124 -17.11 -4.44 -10.60
C GLU A 124 -17.13 -3.11 -9.85
N VAL A 125 -16.54 -2.08 -10.47
CA VAL A 125 -16.63 -0.69 -10.00
C VAL A 125 -17.42 0.10 -11.03
N GLN A 126 -18.48 0.76 -10.58
CA GLN A 126 -19.29 1.67 -11.38
C GLN A 126 -19.55 2.95 -10.58
N ASN A 127 -19.29 4.11 -11.19
CA ASN A 127 -19.50 5.42 -10.57
C ASN A 127 -18.83 5.54 -9.18
N GLY A 128 -17.62 5.00 -9.03
CA GLY A 128 -16.87 5.01 -7.77
C GLY A 128 -17.42 4.08 -6.68
N GLN A 129 -18.41 3.24 -6.99
CA GLN A 129 -18.96 2.22 -6.10
C GLN A 129 -18.55 0.84 -6.57
N PHE A 130 -18.01 0.01 -5.68
CA PHE A 130 -17.69 -1.37 -5.98
C PHE A 130 -18.77 -2.34 -5.50
N SER A 131 -18.90 -3.45 -6.21
CA SER A 131 -19.70 -4.61 -5.82
C SER A 131 -18.92 -5.90 -6.14
N ALA A 132 -18.80 -6.79 -5.15
CA ALA A 132 -18.16 -8.09 -5.30
C ALA A 132 -18.98 -9.17 -4.62
N THR A 133 -19.37 -10.21 -5.38
CA THR A 133 -20.09 -11.37 -4.84
C THR A 133 -19.15 -12.56 -4.69
N PHE A 134 -19.05 -13.05 -3.47
CA PHE A 134 -18.26 -14.20 -3.07
C PHE A 134 -19.17 -15.42 -2.87
N ASN A 135 -18.80 -16.54 -3.46
CA ASN A 135 -19.42 -17.84 -3.23
C ASN A 135 -18.34 -18.86 -2.93
N PHE A 136 -18.29 -19.34 -1.69
CA PHE A 136 -17.23 -20.26 -1.25
C PHE A 136 -17.73 -21.72 -1.36
N PRO A 137 -17.16 -22.54 -2.26
CA PRO A 137 -17.65 -23.90 -2.50
C PRO A 137 -17.28 -24.90 -1.41
N THR A 138 -16.40 -24.52 -0.47
CA THR A 138 -15.93 -25.40 0.61
C THR A 138 -15.84 -24.62 1.92
N SER A 139 -16.16 -25.28 3.03
CA SER A 139 -15.87 -24.78 4.38
C SER A 139 -14.37 -24.56 4.60
N GLY A 140 -14.01 -23.58 5.42
CA GLY A 140 -12.62 -23.24 5.73
C GLY A 140 -12.45 -21.76 6.05
N ARG A 141 -11.20 -21.33 6.17
CA ARG A 141 -10.85 -19.92 6.32
C ARG A 141 -10.37 -19.34 4.99
N PHE A 142 -10.91 -18.18 4.63
CA PHE A 142 -10.54 -17.42 3.44
C PHE A 142 -10.20 -15.99 3.82
N GLU A 143 -9.21 -15.39 3.16
CA GLU A 143 -8.69 -14.07 3.50
C GLU A 143 -8.51 -13.21 2.26
N VAL A 144 -8.97 -11.96 2.36
CA VAL A 144 -8.65 -10.86 1.44
C VAL A 144 -7.83 -9.86 2.24
N SER A 145 -6.68 -9.47 1.72
CA SER A 145 -5.79 -8.48 2.34
C SER A 145 -5.32 -7.46 1.32
N GLN A 146 -4.83 -6.32 1.80
CA GLN A 146 -4.25 -5.30 0.92
C GLN A 146 -3.12 -5.88 0.06
N ALA A 147 -2.28 -6.74 0.62
CA ALA A 147 -1.18 -7.36 -0.14
C ALA A 147 -1.72 -8.20 -1.31
N LEU A 148 -2.75 -9.01 -1.06
CA LEU A 148 -3.39 -9.84 -2.10
C LEU A 148 -4.04 -8.97 -3.17
N LEU A 149 -4.81 -7.95 -2.79
CA LEU A 149 -5.47 -7.05 -3.75
C LEU A 149 -4.49 -6.33 -4.69
N ASN A 150 -3.26 -6.10 -4.23
CA ASN A 150 -2.24 -5.40 -5.00
C ASN A 150 -1.25 -6.32 -5.73
N GLU A 151 -1.31 -7.64 -5.50
CA GLU A 151 -0.32 -8.61 -6.00
C GLU A 151 -0.25 -8.65 -7.54
N GLU A 152 -1.39 -8.48 -8.20
CA GLU A 152 -1.51 -8.57 -9.66
C GLU A 152 -1.15 -7.26 -10.39
N PHE A 153 -0.83 -6.19 -9.66
CA PHE A 153 -0.50 -4.88 -10.23
C PHE A 153 1.01 -4.61 -10.18
N ALA A 154 1.54 -4.02 -11.25
CA ALA A 154 2.96 -3.64 -11.33
C ALA A 154 3.39 -2.68 -10.20
N GLN A 155 2.44 -1.87 -9.71
CA GLN A 155 2.59 -1.03 -8.54
C GLN A 155 1.32 -1.16 -7.69
N PRO A 156 1.41 -1.11 -6.35
CA PRO A 156 0.25 -1.09 -5.47
C PRO A 156 -0.72 0.04 -5.83
N ARG A 157 -2.00 -0.28 -5.97
CA ARG A 157 -3.09 0.63 -6.33
C ARG A 157 -4.05 0.92 -5.19
N PHE A 158 -4.23 -0.03 -4.27
CA PHE A 158 -5.35 -0.04 -3.32
C PHE A 158 -4.89 -0.08 -1.87
N ARG A 159 -5.60 0.63 -1.01
CA ARG A 159 -5.50 0.53 0.46
C ARG A 159 -6.82 -0.02 0.99
N ALA A 160 -6.78 -1.18 1.63
CA ALA A 160 -7.99 -1.88 2.06
C ALA A 160 -7.81 -2.56 3.41
N THR A 161 -8.88 -2.57 4.21
CA THR A 161 -8.97 -3.36 5.44
C THR A 161 -9.04 -4.85 5.12
N SER A 162 -8.29 -5.67 5.85
CA SER A 162 -8.33 -7.12 5.65
C SER A 162 -9.67 -7.72 6.07
N ILE A 163 -10.18 -8.65 5.28
CA ILE A 163 -11.42 -9.38 5.54
C ILE A 163 -11.10 -10.87 5.62
N THR A 164 -11.51 -11.50 6.72
CA THR A 164 -11.46 -12.95 6.91
C THR A 164 -12.87 -13.52 6.87
N PHE A 165 -13.13 -14.44 5.96
CA PHE A 165 -14.35 -15.24 5.90
C PHE A 165 -14.12 -16.59 6.58
N TYR A 166 -14.94 -16.88 7.60
CA TYR A 166 -15.07 -18.19 8.21
C TYR A 166 -16.26 -18.90 7.58
N VAL A 167 -15.99 -19.81 6.65
CA VAL A 167 -17.01 -20.54 5.91
C VAL A 167 -17.33 -21.83 6.65
N ILE A 168 -18.57 -21.94 7.14
CA ILE A 168 -19.06 -23.13 7.85
C ILE A 168 -19.92 -23.99 6.94
N ARG A 169 -19.87 -25.31 7.13
CA ARG A 169 -20.79 -26.21 6.43
C ARG A 169 -22.23 -25.87 6.81
N GLN A 170 -23.13 -25.89 5.84
CA GLN A 170 -24.54 -25.95 6.17
C GLN A 170 -24.82 -27.27 6.87
N ALA A 171 -25.38 -27.22 8.08
CA ALA A 171 -25.96 -28.41 8.67
C ALA A 171 -27.10 -28.84 7.75
N GLN A 172 -27.01 -30.04 7.16
CA GLN A 172 -28.15 -30.61 6.46
C GLN A 172 -29.26 -30.78 7.50
N THR A 173 -30.28 -29.93 7.44
CA THR A 173 -31.55 -30.24 8.10
C THR A 173 -32.10 -31.46 7.37
N ALA A 174 -31.96 -32.64 7.97
CA ALA A 174 -32.62 -33.84 7.47
C ALA A 174 -34.13 -33.55 7.47
N ALA A 175 -34.71 -33.55 6.26
CA ALA A 175 -36.15 -33.46 6.05
C ALA A 175 -36.81 -34.83 6.30
#